data_AF-A0A2N9MAW0-F1
#
_entry.id   AF-A0A2N9MAW0-F1
#
_cell.length_a   1.000
_cell.length_b   1.000
_cell.length_c   1.000
_cell.angle_alpha   90.00
_cell.angle_beta   90.00
_cell.angle_gamma   90.00
#
_symmetry.space_group_name_H-M   'P 1'
#
loop_
_entity.id
_entity.type
_entity.pdbx_description
1 polymer ?
#
loop_
_entity_poly.entity_id
_entity_poly.type
_entity_poly.pdbx_seq_one_letter_code
_entity_poly.pdbx_strand_id
1 'polypeptide(L)' 'MKTVPTDLTQISRKNGGKFPEDRILRVLRGEEAVTAHGPQDMPVWGTVLNNMTPNPELAQVRMHALLTFIEDMQAK' A
#
# COMPACT_ATOMS: atom_id res chain seq x y z
N MET A 1 -11.29 14.72 11.48
CA MET A 1 -9.90 15.21 11.63
C MET A 1 -9.21 15.05 10.30
N LYS A 2 -8.51 16.07 9.78
CA LYS A 2 -7.58 15.88 8.65
C LYS A 2 -6.27 15.35 9.23
N THR A 3 -6.10 14.04 9.21
CA THR A 3 -4.86 13.35 9.60
C THR A 3 -3.80 13.63 8.55
N VAL A 4 -2.60 14.02 8.97
CA VAL A 4 -1.47 14.18 8.05
C VAL A 4 -1.15 12.81 7.46
N PRO A 5 -1.00 12.69 6.12
CA PRO A 5 -0.63 11.43 5.50
C PRO A 5 0.70 10.89 6.05
N THR A 6 0.78 9.57 6.16
CA THR A 6 2.05 8.92 6.52
C THR A 6 3.08 9.16 5.42
N ASP A 7 4.27 9.61 5.81
CA ASP A 7 5.44 9.58 4.94
C ASP A 7 5.85 8.14 4.65
N LEU A 8 5.57 7.68 3.43
CA LEU A 8 5.82 6.32 2.99
C LEU A 8 7.33 6.02 2.86
N THR A 9 8.19 7.03 2.72
CA THR A 9 9.65 6.82 2.62
C THR A 9 10.27 6.33 3.93
N GLN A 10 9.55 6.48 5.04
CA GLN A 10 10.06 6.20 6.39
C GLN A 10 9.57 4.87 6.97
N ILE A 11 8.86 4.05 6.19
CA ILE A 11 8.26 2.79 6.68
C ILE A 11 9.34 1.83 7.21
N SER A 12 10.41 1.61 6.45
CA SER A 12 11.52 0.73 6.86
C SER A 12 12.16 1.21 8.15
N ARG A 13 12.43 2.52 8.28
CA ARG A 13 13.02 3.11 9.49
C ARG A 13 12.14 2.89 10.72
N LYS A 14 10.81 3.02 10.57
CA LYS A 14 9.84 2.76 11.65
C LYS A 14 9.71 1.28 12.01
N ASN A 15 10.16 0.37 11.13
CA ASN A 15 10.08 -1.07 11.29
C ASN A 15 11.47 -1.71 11.48
N GLY A 16 12.34 -1.07 12.26
CA GLY A 16 13.67 -1.61 12.60
C GLY A 16 14.65 -1.67 11.42
N GLY A 17 14.47 -0.81 10.42
CA GLY A 17 15.30 -0.75 9.22
C GLY A 17 14.91 -1.75 8.13
N LYS A 18 13.84 -2.53 8.31
CA LYS A 18 13.37 -3.54 7.33
C LYS A 18 11.99 -3.20 6.81
N PHE A 19 11.81 -3.30 5.50
CA PHE A 19 10.52 -3.13 4.86
C PHE A 19 9.57 -4.29 5.22
N PRO A 20 8.39 -4.02 5.82
CA PRO A 20 7.45 -5.07 6.23
C PRO A 20 6.55 -5.50 5.07
N GLU A 21 7.11 -6.18 4.09
CA GLU A 21 6.47 -6.55 2.82
C GLU A 21 5.07 -7.15 3.00
N ASP A 22 4.95 -8.23 3.77
CA ASP A 22 3.67 -8.94 4.01
C ASP A 22 2.59 -8.01 4.57
N ARG A 23 2.98 -7.12 5.48
CA ARG A 23 2.04 -6.18 6.10
C ARG A 23 1.56 -5.15 5.09
N ILE A 24 2.48 -4.58 4.31
CA ILE A 24 2.12 -3.60 3.28
C ILE A 24 1.23 -4.24 2.21
N LEU A 25 1.50 -5.49 1.82
CA LEU A 25 0.67 -6.22 0.89
C LEU A 25 -0.77 -6.40 1.40
N ARG A 26 -0.94 -6.76 2.68
CA ARG A 26 -2.28 -6.87 3.30
C ARG A 26 -3.01 -5.52 3.35
N VAL A 27 -2.30 -4.43 3.65
CA VAL A 27 -2.88 -3.08 3.62
C VAL A 27 -3.31 -2.70 2.21
N LEU A 28 -2.48 -2.95 1.19
CA LEU A 28 -2.81 -2.68 -0.21
C LEU A 28 -4.04 -3.47 -0.68
N ARG A 29 -4.18 -4.72 -0.22
CA ARG A 29 -5.37 -5.56 -0.48
C ARG A 29 -6.62 -5.13 0.30
N GLY A 30 -6.47 -4.29 1.32
CA GLY A 30 -7.55 -3.93 2.24
C GLY A 30 -7.87 -5.00 3.29
N GLU A 31 -6.98 -5.96 3.48
CA GLU A 31 -7.10 -7.01 4.51
C GLU A 31 -6.76 -6.47 5.92
N GLU A 32 -5.98 -5.38 5.99
CA GLU A 32 -5.67 -4.67 7.22
C GLU A 32 -6.26 -3.26 7.16
N ALA A 33 -7.20 -2.95 8.06
CA ALA A 33 -7.83 -1.65 8.12
C ALA A 33 -6.87 -0.59 8.67
N VAL A 34 -6.63 0.47 7.89
CA VAL A 34 -5.86 1.63 8.33
C VAL A 34 -6.84 2.76 8.67
N THR A 35 -7.13 2.92 9.96
CA THR A 35 -8.11 3.89 10.50
C THR A 35 -7.84 5.36 10.13
N ALA A 36 -6.62 5.65 9.66
CA ALA A 36 -6.19 7.03 9.37
C ALA A 36 -6.75 7.61 8.06
N HIS A 37 -7.29 6.77 7.17
CA HIS A 37 -7.92 7.22 5.93
C HIS A 37 -9.42 7.29 6.14
N GLY A 38 -10.00 8.50 6.07
CA GLY A 38 -11.45 8.63 5.99
C GLY A 38 -11.99 7.91 4.74
N PRO A 39 -13.31 7.69 4.65
CA PRO A 39 -13.91 6.95 3.53
C PRO A 39 -13.67 7.57 2.14
N GLN A 40 -13.14 8.80 2.08
CA GLN A 40 -12.92 9.56 0.86
C GLN A 40 -11.43 9.81 0.52
N ASP A 41 -10.51 9.63 1.47
CA ASP A 41 -9.13 10.15 1.33
C ASP A 41 -8.16 9.16 0.68
N MET A 42 -8.43 7.85 0.73
CA MET A 42 -7.62 6.87 0.02
C MET A 42 -8.46 5.65 -0.38
N PRO A 43 -8.44 5.25 -1.66
CA PRO A 43 -9.10 4.02 -2.07
C PRO A 43 -8.31 2.80 -1.59
N VAL A 44 -8.99 1.67 -1.40
CA VAL A 44 -8.33 0.37 -1.27
C VAL A 44 -7.73 0.01 -2.63
N TRP A 45 -6.41 0.10 -2.76
CA TRP A 45 -5.71 -0.10 -4.04
C TRP A 45 -5.97 -1.48 -4.64
N GLY A 46 -6.14 -2.53 -3.84
CA GLY A 46 -6.50 -3.86 -4.33
C GLY A 46 -7.83 -3.86 -5.08
N THR A 47 -8.85 -3.21 -4.53
CA THR A 47 -10.15 -3.05 -5.21
C THR A 47 -10.02 -2.23 -6.49
N VAL A 48 -9.25 -1.14 -6.46
CA VAL A 48 -9.03 -0.29 -7.64
C VAL A 48 -8.34 -1.05 -8.76
N LEU A 49 -7.22 -1.73 -8.46
CA LEU A 49 -6.45 -2.47 -9.45
C LEU A 49 -7.25 -3.63 -10.04
N ASN A 50 -8.03 -4.32 -9.23
CA ASN A 50 -8.95 -5.37 -9.70
C ASN A 50 -10.03 -4.81 -10.63
N ASN A 51 -10.56 -3.62 -10.35
CA ASN A 51 -11.59 -3.01 -11.20
C ASN A 51 -11.04 -2.36 -12.48
N MET A 52 -9.73 -2.13 -12.58
CA MET A 52 -9.08 -1.54 -13.74
C MET A 52 -8.85 -2.53 -14.90
N THR A 53 -9.06 -3.83 -14.68
CA THR A 53 -8.80 -4.86 -15.69
C THR A 53 -9.70 -6.08 -15.47
N PRO A 54 -10.29 -6.66 -16.53
CA PRO A 54 -10.99 -7.94 -16.40
C PRO A 54 -10.03 -9.13 -16.20
N ASN A 55 -8.73 -8.94 -16.46
CA ASN A 55 -7.70 -9.96 -16.23
C ASN A 55 -7.17 -9.88 -14.78
N PRO A 56 -7.42 -10.90 -13.93
CA PRO A 56 -6.97 -10.92 -12.54
C PRO A 56 -5.44 -11.04 -12.39
N GLU A 57 -4.75 -11.71 -13.30
CA GLU A 57 -3.29 -11.83 -13.25
C GLU A 57 -2.62 -10.46 -13.43
N LEU A 58 -3.17 -9.64 -14.33
CA LEU A 58 -2.66 -8.28 -14.54
C LEU A 58 -2.87 -7.39 -13.30
N ALA A 59 -3.98 -7.56 -12.59
CA ALA A 59 -4.22 -6.86 -11.33
C ALA A 59 -3.18 -7.28 -10.26
N GLN A 60 -2.85 -8.56 -10.19
CA GLN A 60 -1.83 -9.08 -9.28
C GLN A 60 -0.41 -8.56 -9.60
N VAL A 61 -0.04 -8.50 -10.89
CA VAL A 61 1.24 -7.90 -11.32
C VAL A 61 1.33 -6.43 -10.92
N ARG A 62 0.25 -5.66 -11.14
CA ARG A 62 0.21 -4.24 -10.75
C ARG A 62 0.31 -4.06 -9.23
N MET A 63 -0.33 -4.95 -8.46
CA MET A 63 -0.25 -4.93 -7.00
C MET A 63 1.18 -5.17 -6.52
N HIS A 64 1.87 -6.15 -7.10
CA HIS A 64 3.26 -6.43 -6.77
C HIS A 64 4.18 -5.28 -7.19
N ALA A 65 3.98 -4.69 -8.38
CA ALA A 65 4.74 -3.53 -8.81
C ALA A 65 4.58 -2.32 -7.87
N LEU A 66 3.37 -2.10 -7.33
CA LEU A 66 3.12 -1.06 -6.33
C LEU A 66 3.86 -1.35 -5.02
N LEU A 67 3.83 -2.60 -4.55
CA LEU A 67 4.57 -3.03 -3.36
C LEU A 67 6.08 -2.80 -3.52
N THR A 68 6.66 -3.23 -4.64
CA THR A 68 8.08 -3.04 -4.95
C THR A 68 8.45 -1.57 -5.06
N PHE A 69 7.59 -0.73 -5.66
CA PHE A 69 7.84 0.71 -5.73
C PHE A 69 7.88 1.36 -4.34
N ILE A 70 6.97 0.97 -3.45
CA ILE A 70 6.96 1.46 -2.06
C ILE A 70 8.23 1.01 -1.34
N GLU A 71 8.73 -0.20 -1.59
CA GLU A 71 9.99 -0.67 -1.02
C GLU A 71 11.21 0.10 -1.56
N ASP A 72 11.26 0.35 -2.87
CA ASP A 72 12.39 1.04 -3.51
C ASP A 72 12.52 2.50 -3.05
N MET A 73 11.41 3.17 -2.77
CA MET A 73 11.41 4.56 -2.31
C MET A 73 11.76 4.75 -0.83
N GLN A 74 12.06 3.67 -0.09
CA GLN A 74 12.42 3.76 1.32
C GLN A 74 13.73 4.56 1.49
N ALA A 75 13.74 5.48 2.45
CA ALA A 75 14.92 6.27 2.79
C ALA A 75 16.04 5.36 3.32
N LYS A 76 17.26 5.61 2.83
CA LYS A 76 18.47 4.94 3.29
C LYS A 76 18.85 5.33 4.72
#